data_AF-A0A8C0HSY7-F1
#
_entry.id   AF-A0A8C0HSY7-F1
#
_cell.length_a   1.000
_cell.length_b   1.000
_cell.length_c   1.000
_cell.angle_alpha   90.00
_cell.angle_beta   90.00
_cell.angle_gamma   90.00
#
_symmetry.space_group_name_H-M   'P 1'
#
loop_
_entity.id
_entity.type
_entity.pdbx_description
1 polymer ?
#
loop_
_entity_poly.entity_id
_entity_poly.type
_entity_poly.pdbx_seq_one_letter_code
_entity_poly.pdbx_strand_id
1 'polypeptide(L)'
;LSSGPVAATVWGGPSVVHTSRAMIQHTNLAEAAPSTTWRDYSVHISRNTTHCSRSVEGAQREIQLRFQSSELACWVNCAAEGPKQKI
;
A
#
# COMPACT_ATOMS: atom_id res chain seq x y z
N LEU A 1 -3.36 -2.28 -16.46
CA LEU A 1 -2.25 -1.43 -15.99
C LEU A 1 -1.15 -1.42 -17.05
N SER A 2 -1.34 -0.67 -18.14
CA SER A 2 -0.36 -0.58 -19.24
C SER A 2 -0.41 0.77 -20.00
N SER A 3 -1.28 1.68 -19.56
CA SER A 3 -1.55 2.95 -20.25
C SER A 3 -0.65 4.11 -19.80
N GLY A 4 0.32 3.85 -18.92
CA GLY A 4 1.20 4.89 -18.39
C GLY A 4 2.14 4.35 -17.29
N PRO A 5 3.09 5.18 -16.84
CA PRO A 5 4.01 4.83 -15.77
C PRO A 5 3.26 4.61 -14.45
N VAL A 6 3.81 3.73 -13.61
CA VAL A 6 3.26 3.40 -12.29
C VAL A 6 4.32 3.72 -11.24
N ALA A 7 3.93 4.43 -10.19
CA ALA A 7 4.75 4.58 -8.99
C ALA A 7 4.48 3.41 -8.04
N ALA A 8 5.48 2.56 -7.80
CA ALA A 8 5.43 1.49 -6.81
C ALA A 8 6.16 1.93 -5.54
N THR A 9 5.58 1.65 -4.37
CA THR A 9 6.15 2.02 -3.06
C THR A 9 5.98 0.88 -2.08
N VAL A 10 6.97 0.66 -1.21
CA VAL A 10 6.92 -0.32 -0.11
C VAL A 10 6.86 0.42 1.22
N TRP A 11 5.90 0.06 2.07
CA TRP A 11 5.70 0.67 3.39
C TRP A 11 5.85 -0.39 4.48
N GLY A 12 6.63 -0.09 5.51
CA GLY A 12 6.83 -0.97 6.68
C GLY A 12 6.25 -0.35 7.95
N GLY A 13 5.65 -1.18 8.80
CA GLY A 13 5.13 -0.76 10.10
C GLY A 13 4.14 -1.76 10.72
N PRO A 14 3.74 -1.56 11.99
CA PRO A 14 2.75 -2.40 12.66
C PRO A 14 1.43 -2.41 11.88
N SER A 15 0.90 -3.59 11.58
CA SER A 15 -0.37 -3.77 10.85
C SER A 15 -0.47 -2.96 9.55
N VAL A 16 0.65 -2.70 8.86
CA VAL A 16 0.71 -1.81 7.69
C VAL A 16 -0.19 -2.28 6.54
N VAL A 17 -0.32 -3.59 6.32
CA VAL A 17 -1.21 -4.14 5.28
C VAL A 17 -2.68 -3.83 5.59
N HIS A 18 -3.10 -4.03 6.84
CA HIS A 18 -4.46 -3.73 7.28
C HIS A 18 -4.74 -2.22 7.25
N THR A 19 -3.81 -1.43 7.77
CA THR A 19 -3.92 0.04 7.81
C THR A 19 -3.94 0.65 6.41
N SER A 20 -3.05 0.20 5.51
CA SER A 20 -3.04 0.63 4.10
C SER A 20 -4.36 0.32 3.40
N ARG A 21 -4.94 -0.84 3.69
CA ARG A 21 -6.26 -1.21 3.18
C ARG A 21 -7.39 -0.40 3.78
N ALA A 22 -7.31 -0.07 5.06
CA ALA A 22 -8.29 0.80 5.71
C ALA A 22 -8.21 2.24 5.15
N MET A 23 -7.02 2.69 4.73
CA MET A 23 -6.83 3.99 4.07
C MET A 23 -7.32 4.00 2.62
N ILE A 24 -7.01 2.96 1.85
CA ILE A 24 -7.44 2.84 0.44
C ILE A 24 -8.92 2.44 0.33
N GLN A 25 -9.49 1.85 1.38
CA GLN A 25 -10.86 1.34 1.48
C GLN A 25 -11.29 0.39 0.36
N HIS A 26 -12.59 0.10 0.31
CA HIS A 26 -13.23 -0.87 -0.58
C HIS A 26 -12.98 -0.48 -2.05
N THR A 27 -12.71 -1.49 -2.88
CA THR A 27 -12.64 -1.35 -4.35
C THR A 27 -13.89 -0.65 -4.91
N ASN A 28 -15.03 -0.80 -4.22
CA ASN A 28 -16.28 -0.11 -4.51
C ASN A 28 -16.38 1.23 -3.75
N LEU A 29 -16.36 2.33 -4.49
CA LEU A 29 -16.53 3.70 -3.98
C LEU A 29 -17.84 3.91 -3.20
N ALA A 30 -18.90 3.17 -3.52
CA ALA A 30 -20.18 3.28 -2.84
C ALA A 30 -20.15 2.73 -1.39
N GLU A 31 -19.16 1.88 -1.09
CA GLU A 31 -18.95 1.29 0.24
C GLU A 31 -17.87 2.04 1.04
N ALA A 32 -17.22 3.04 0.44
CA ALA A 32 -16.20 3.84 1.11
C ALA A 32 -16.84 4.82 2.10
N ALA A 33 -16.36 4.83 3.34
CA ALA A 33 -16.80 5.75 4.38
C ALA A 33 -16.47 7.22 3.99
N PRO A 34 -17.33 8.19 4.35
CA PRO A 34 -17.03 9.61 4.19
C PRO A 34 -15.71 9.96 4.90
N SER A 35 -14.89 10.83 4.29
CA SER A 35 -13.58 11.32 4.79
C SER A 35 -12.34 10.44 4.50
N THR A 36 -12.39 9.53 3.53
CA THR A 36 -11.16 8.91 3.02
C THR A 36 -10.66 9.61 1.77
N THR A 37 -9.32 9.71 1.65
CA THR A 37 -8.60 10.27 0.49
C THR A 37 -9.18 9.78 -0.84
N TRP A 38 -9.78 8.58 -0.85
CA TRP A 38 -10.35 7.97 -2.02
C TRP A 38 -11.64 8.63 -2.55
N ARG A 39 -12.52 9.12 -1.66
CA ARG A 39 -13.76 9.80 -2.07
C ARG A 39 -13.48 11.15 -2.75
N ASP A 40 -12.34 11.76 -2.41
CA ASP A 40 -11.99 13.09 -2.90
C ASP A 40 -11.27 13.05 -4.27
N TYR A 41 -10.60 11.94 -4.62
CA TYR A 41 -9.76 11.86 -5.84
C TYR A 41 -10.16 10.80 -6.88
N SER A 42 -11.19 9.98 -6.63
CA SER A 42 -11.64 8.94 -7.57
C SER A 42 -13.12 9.04 -7.89
N VAL A 43 -13.45 9.21 -9.18
CA VAL A 43 -14.83 9.41 -9.68
C VAL A 43 -15.47 8.10 -10.15
N HIS A 44 -14.67 7.08 -10.52
CA HIS A 44 -15.18 5.85 -11.13
C HIS A 44 -14.39 4.60 -10.70
N ILE A 45 -15.08 3.49 -10.42
CA ILE A 45 -14.50 2.21 -9.92
C ILE A 45 -13.43 1.64 -10.86
N SER A 46 -13.60 1.83 -12.17
CA SER A 46 -12.66 1.35 -13.21
C SER A 46 -11.38 2.19 -13.35
N ARG A 47 -11.30 3.32 -12.63
CA ARG A 47 -10.12 4.20 -12.58
C ARG A 47 -9.61 4.31 -11.15
N ASN A 48 -9.52 3.18 -10.46
CA ASN A 48 -8.84 3.16 -9.18
C ASN A 48 -7.34 3.37 -9.39
N THR A 49 -6.87 4.57 -9.09
CA THR A 49 -5.47 5.00 -9.27
C THR A 49 -4.46 4.17 -8.47
N THR A 50 -4.87 3.41 -7.45
CA THR A 50 -3.97 2.79 -6.48
C THR A 50 -4.29 1.32 -6.24
N HIS A 51 -3.25 0.49 -6.13
CA HIS A 51 -3.30 -0.92 -5.74
C HIS A 51 -2.58 -1.10 -4.39
N CYS A 52 -3.14 -1.93 -3.51
CA CYS A 52 -2.46 -2.39 -2.30
C CYS A 52 -2.68 -3.89 -2.09
N SER A 53 -1.70 -4.53 -1.47
CA SER A 53 -1.74 -5.95 -1.16
C SER A 53 -2.85 -6.26 -0.15
N ARG A 54 -3.47 -7.44 -0.30
CA ARG A 54 -4.63 -7.84 0.52
C ARG A 54 -4.28 -8.67 1.76
N SER A 55 -3.09 -9.24 1.80
CA SER A 55 -2.54 -10.01 2.91
C SER A 55 -1.02 -9.80 3.01
N VAL A 56 -0.42 -10.24 4.11
CA VAL A 56 1.04 -10.15 4.32
C VAL A 56 1.78 -11.03 3.32
N GLU A 57 1.29 -12.24 3.06
CA GLU A 57 1.86 -13.18 2.10
C GLU A 57 1.77 -12.61 0.68
N GLY A 58 0.64 -11.98 0.34
CA GLY A 58 0.47 -11.27 -0.91
C GLY A 58 1.43 -10.10 -1.06
N ALA A 59 1.65 -9.33 0.01
CA ALA A 59 2.59 -8.22 0.04
C ALA A 59 4.03 -8.69 -0.21
N GLN A 60 4.47 -9.77 0.46
CA GLN A 60 5.81 -10.33 0.25
C GLN A 60 6.02 -10.77 -1.20
N ARG A 61 5.04 -11.44 -1.81
CA ARG A 61 5.10 -11.83 -3.22
C ARG A 61 5.14 -10.63 -4.15
N GLU A 62 4.30 -9.62 -3.92
CA GLU A 62 4.26 -8.40 -4.74
C GLU A 62 5.56 -7.59 -4.63
N ILE A 63 6.16 -7.51 -3.45
CA ILE A 63 7.47 -6.85 -3.23
C ILE A 63 8.55 -7.57 -4.04
N GLN A 64 8.64 -8.90 -3.94
CA GLN A 64 9.62 -9.69 -4.71
C GLN A 64 9.44 -9.59 -6.23
N LEU A 65 8.21 -9.38 -6.70
CA LEU A 65 7.92 -9.20 -8.13
C LEU A 65 8.29 -7.81 -8.65
N ARG A 66 8.34 -6.79 -7.77
CA ARG A 66 8.46 -5.38 -8.17
C ARG A 66 9.79 -4.74 -7.81
N PHE A 67 10.49 -5.30 -6.83
CA PHE A 67 11.74 -4.76 -6.31
C PHE A 67 12.77 -5.86 -6.11
N GLN A 68 14.02 -5.53 -6.45
CA GLN A 68 15.18 -6.27 -5.98
C GLN A 68 15.43 -5.94 -4.51
N SER A 69 16.04 -6.88 -3.78
CA SER A 69 16.37 -6.67 -2.35
C SER A 69 17.27 -5.46 -2.11
N SER A 70 18.07 -5.05 -3.10
CA SER A 70 18.93 -3.86 -3.05
C SER A 70 18.16 -2.53 -3.15
N GLU A 71 16.94 -2.54 -3.69
CA GLU A 71 16.08 -1.36 -3.83
C GLU A 71 15.28 -1.09 -2.55
N LEU A 72 15.24 -2.06 -1.62
CA LEU A 72 14.57 -1.92 -0.34
C LEU A 72 15.46 -1.18 0.65
N ALA A 73 15.13 0.08 0.90
CA ALA A 73 15.82 0.88 1.89
C ALA A 73 15.54 0.36 3.31
N CYS A 74 16.57 -0.15 3.97
CA CYS A 74 16.53 -0.50 5.38
C CYS A 74 16.97 0.71 6.21
N TRP A 75 16.01 1.47 6.72
CA TRP A 75 16.29 2.57 7.66
C TRP A 75 15.74 2.26 9.04
N VAL A 76 16.43 2.73 10.07
CA VAL A 76 15.92 2.70 11.44
C VAL A 76 15.01 3.91 11.61
N ASN A 77 13.75 3.70 11.93
CA ASN A 77 12.85 4.79 12.28
C ASN A 77 13.28 5.36 13.64
N CYS A 78 13.80 6.59 13.65
CA CYS A 78 14.27 7.27 14.86
C CYS A 78 13.18 7.43 15.93
N ALA A 79 11.90 7.35 15.56
CA ALA A 79 10.75 7.45 16.46
C ALA A 79 10.17 6.08 16.87
N ALA A 80 10.70 4.96 16.36
CA ALA A 80 10.22 3.63 16.69
C ALA A 80 11.03 3.02 17.83
N GLU A 81 10.53 3.13 19.06
CA GLU A 81 10.97 2.29 20.18
C GLU A 81 10.36 0.89 20.02
N GLY A 82 10.98 0.04 19.20
CA GLY A 82 10.51 -1.32 18.97
C GLY A 82 11.50 -2.18 18.18
N PRO A 83 11.44 -3.53 18.33
CA PRO A 83 12.42 -4.42 17.71
C PRO A 83 12.39 -4.29 16.18
N LYS A 84 13.58 -4.39 15.58
CA LYS A 84 13.81 -4.29 14.13
C LYS A 84 12.92 -5.29 13.39
N GLN A 85 11.83 -4.83 12.79
CA GLN A 85 11.07 -5.66 11.85
C GLN A 85 11.81 -5.62 10.52
N LYS A 86 12.59 -6.67 10.21
CA LYS A 86 13.10 -6.87 8.86
C LYS A 86 11.92 -7.19 7.93
N ILE A 87 11.82 -6.44 6.85
CA ILE A 87 10.91 -6.67 5.72
C ILE A 87 11.36 -7.95 5.01
#